data_AF-A0A2A2RBS1-F1
#
_entry.id   AF-A0A2A2RBS1-F1
#
_cell.length_a   1.000
_cell.length_b   1.000
_cell.length_c   1.000
_cell.angle_alpha   90.00
_cell.angle_beta   90.00
_cell.angle_gamma   90.00
#
_symmetry.space_group_name_H-M   'P 1'
#
loop_
_entity.id
_entity.type
_entity.pdbx_description
1 polymer ?
#
loop_
_entity_poly.entity_id
_entity_poly.type
_entity_poly.pdbx_seq_one_letter_code
_entity_poly.pdbx_strand_id
1 'polypeptide(L)'
;MRNQKAIDLTVDQQAAIRAEMVKSLPRFTDLQWQLSSEEETLDALLKLTRPDEKNVLLQLDKVLVIENEMKHLQLGMMLKIKLILSPDQQSSLRELRKQGQRKGMPPPPPRPEDQ
;
A
#
# COMPACT_ATOMS: atom_id res chain seq x y z
N MET A 1 -2.05 12.86 5.36
CA MET A 1 -1.21 13.50 4.33
C MET A 1 -0.15 14.41 4.97
N ARG A 2 0.90 13.82 5.55
CA ARG A 2 1.79 14.50 6.52
C ARG A 2 2.78 15.51 5.90
N ASN A 3 3.01 15.46 4.59
CA ASN A 3 4.02 16.29 3.89
C ASN A 3 3.42 17.25 2.85
N GLN A 4 2.09 17.45 2.80
CA GLN A 4 1.46 18.31 1.77
C GLN A 4 1.96 19.76 1.79
N LYS A 5 2.18 20.33 2.97
CA LYS A 5 2.73 21.68 3.14
C LYS A 5 4.21 21.80 2.79
N ALA A 6 4.91 20.68 2.62
CA ALA A 6 6.36 20.67 2.38
C ALA A 6 6.73 20.61 0.89
N ILE A 7 5.74 20.50 0.00
CA ILE A 7 5.94 20.44 -1.46
C ILE A 7 5.04 21.42 -2.23
N ASP A 8 4.46 22.40 -1.56
CA ASP A 8 3.68 23.49 -2.15
C ASP A 8 2.72 23.03 -3.26
N LEU A 9 1.83 22.09 -2.92
CA LEU A 9 0.81 21.62 -3.88
C LEU A 9 -0.12 22.77 -4.28
N THR A 10 -0.30 22.98 -5.58
CA THR A 10 -1.29 23.93 -6.08
C THR A 10 -2.72 23.48 -5.74
N VAL A 11 -3.69 24.41 -5.77
CA VAL A 11 -5.10 24.10 -5.54
C VAL A 11 -5.60 23.03 -6.51
N ASP A 12 -5.22 23.13 -7.78
CA ASP A 12 -5.60 22.17 -8.82
C ASP A 12 -4.98 20.79 -8.57
N GLN A 13 -3.71 20.72 -8.15
CA GLN A 13 -3.06 19.46 -7.78
C GLN A 13 -3.75 18.81 -6.57
N GLN A 14 -4.13 19.60 -5.56
CA GLN A 14 -4.86 19.09 -4.40
C GLN A 14 -6.23 18.54 -4.79
N ALA A 15 -6.96 19.23 -5.66
CA ALA A 15 -8.25 18.79 -6.17
C ALA A 15 -8.12 17.49 -6.98
N ALA A 16 -7.14 17.40 -7.87
CA ALA A 16 -6.89 16.22 -8.69
C ALA A 16 -6.49 14.99 -7.84
N ILE A 17 -5.63 15.18 -6.84
CA ILE A 17 -5.24 14.12 -5.90
C ILE A 17 -6.46 13.63 -5.10
N ARG A 18 -7.32 14.55 -4.64
CA ARG A 18 -8.55 14.18 -3.93
C ARG A 18 -9.50 13.40 -4.84
N ALA A 19 -9.68 13.83 -6.08
CA ALA A 19 -10.53 13.15 -7.04
C ALA A 19 -10.05 11.71 -7.30
N GLU A 20 -8.75 11.48 -7.46
CA GLU A 20 -8.21 10.14 -7.69
C GLU A 20 -8.37 9.22 -6.47
N MET A 21 -8.21 9.76 -5.26
CA MET A 21 -8.49 9.02 -4.02
C MET A 21 -9.96 8.62 -3.94
N VAL A 22 -10.88 9.57 -4.11
CA VAL A 22 -12.33 9.31 -4.05
C VAL A 22 -12.77 8.31 -5.10
N LYS A 23 -12.21 8.39 -6.31
CA LYS A 23 -12.49 7.45 -7.41
C LYS A 23 -12.11 6.00 -7.07
N SER A 24 -11.06 5.80 -6.27
CA SER A 24 -10.55 4.47 -5.93
C SER A 24 -11.26 3.84 -4.71
N LEU A 25 -11.94 4.63 -3.88
CA LEU A 25 -12.58 4.19 -2.64
C LEU A 25 -13.65 3.10 -2.82
N PRO A 26 -14.60 3.20 -3.79
CA PRO A 26 -15.63 2.19 -3.95
C PRO A 26 -15.04 0.83 -4.26
N ARG A 27 -14.18 0.74 -5.28
CA ARG A 27 -13.54 -0.53 -5.68
C ARG A 27 -12.68 -1.11 -4.56
N PHE A 28 -11.96 -0.27 -3.81
CA PHE A 28 -11.17 -0.74 -2.68
C PHE A 28 -12.05 -1.34 -1.58
N THR A 29 -13.17 -0.68 -1.26
CA THR A 29 -14.15 -1.18 -0.29
C THR A 29 -14.74 -2.51 -0.75
N ASP A 30 -15.17 -2.60 -2.01
CA ASP A 30 -15.73 -3.84 -2.57
C ASP A 30 -14.74 -5.01 -2.50
N LEU A 31 -13.49 -4.77 -2.88
CA LEU A 31 -12.43 -5.79 -2.81
C LEU A 31 -12.13 -6.19 -1.37
N GLN A 32 -12.17 -5.26 -0.41
CA GLN A 32 -11.99 -5.57 1.00
C GLN A 32 -13.10 -6.50 1.52
N TRP A 33 -14.36 -6.25 1.16
CA TRP A 33 -15.48 -7.14 1.51
C TRP A 33 -15.31 -8.53 0.91
N GLN A 34 -14.94 -8.61 -0.38
CA GLN A 34 -14.68 -9.88 -1.06
C GLN A 34 -13.53 -10.64 -0.38
N LEU A 35 -12.43 -9.95 -0.08
CA LEU A 35 -11.27 -10.55 0.57
C LEU A 35 -11.67 -11.17 1.91
N SER A 36 -12.37 -10.43 2.77
CA SER A 36 -12.80 -10.94 4.07
C SER A 36 -13.71 -12.17 3.96
N SER A 37 -14.62 -12.19 2.98
CA SER A 37 -15.50 -13.34 2.75
C SER A 37 -14.74 -14.59 2.27
N GLU A 38 -13.78 -14.42 1.36
CA GLU A 38 -13.00 -15.55 0.84
C GLU A 38 -11.96 -16.04 1.86
N GLU A 39 -11.42 -15.16 2.70
CA GLU A 39 -10.56 -15.49 3.85
C GLU A 39 -11.32 -16.29 4.91
N GLU A 40 -12.55 -15.89 5.26
CA GLU A 40 -13.40 -16.65 6.20
C GLU A 40 -13.70 -18.05 5.67
N THR A 41 -13.94 -18.17 4.37
CA THR A 41 -14.14 -19.46 3.71
C THR A 41 -12.87 -20.32 3.75
N LEU A 42 -11.70 -19.73 3.50
CA LEU A 42 -10.42 -20.43 3.59
C LEU A 42 -10.14 -20.93 5.01
N ASP A 43 -10.37 -20.07 6.01
CA ASP A 43 -10.23 -20.42 7.43
C ASP A 43 -11.16 -21.57 7.83
N ALA A 44 -12.41 -21.55 7.35
CA ALA A 44 -13.36 -22.64 7.58
C ALA A 44 -12.89 -23.99 6.99
N LEU A 45 -12.32 -23.98 5.77
CA LEU A 45 -11.76 -25.18 5.14
C LEU A 45 -10.55 -25.73 5.92
N LEU A 46 -9.68 -24.85 6.40
CA LEU A 46 -8.49 -25.23 7.16
C LEU A 46 -8.81 -25.80 8.55
N LYS A 47 -9.97 -25.45 9.13
CA LYS A 47 -10.44 -25.98 10.43
C LYS A 47 -11.01 -27.40 10.35
N LEU A 48 -11.21 -27.96 9.16
CA LEU A 48 -11.69 -29.34 9.00
C LEU A 48 -10.64 -30.32 9.54
N THR A 49 -11.10 -31.42 10.15
CA THR A 49 -10.20 -32.48 10.67
C THR A 49 -9.36 -33.12 9.56
N ARG A 50 -9.89 -33.16 8.33
CA ARG A 50 -9.20 -33.60 7.11
C ARG A 50 -9.59 -32.68 5.95
N PRO A 51 -8.89 -31.56 5.74
CA PRO A 51 -9.16 -30.66 4.64
C PRO A 51 -8.90 -31.35 3.29
N ASP A 52 -9.75 -31.08 2.31
CA ASP A 52 -9.47 -31.47 0.92
C ASP A 52 -8.47 -30.48 0.31
N GLU A 53 -7.28 -30.97 -0.03
CA GLU A 53 -6.17 -30.13 -0.52
C GLU A 53 -6.57 -29.33 -1.76
N LYS A 54 -7.28 -29.94 -2.70
CA LYS A 54 -7.69 -29.28 -3.94
C LYS A 54 -8.64 -28.12 -3.66
N ASN A 55 -9.61 -28.31 -2.78
CA ASN A 55 -10.56 -27.26 -2.40
C ASN A 55 -9.88 -26.12 -1.63
N VAL A 56 -8.92 -26.43 -0.76
CA VAL A 56 -8.14 -25.41 -0.03
C VAL A 56 -7.32 -24.58 -1.01
N LEU A 57 -6.62 -25.20 -1.96
CA LEU A 57 -5.82 -24.48 -2.96
C LEU A 57 -6.69 -23.62 -3.89
N LEU A 58 -7.83 -24.15 -4.35
CA LEU A 58 -8.79 -23.36 -5.14
C LEU A 58 -9.32 -22.15 -4.38
N GLN A 59 -9.53 -22.28 -3.07
CA GLN A 59 -9.98 -21.17 -2.23
C GLN A 59 -8.86 -20.14 -2.01
N LEU A 60 -7.63 -20.59 -1.81
CA LEU A 60 -6.45 -19.73 -1.75
C LEU A 60 -6.27 -18.93 -3.04
N ASP A 61 -6.44 -19.55 -4.20
CA ASP A 61 -6.31 -18.87 -5.49
C ASP A 61 -7.27 -17.67 -5.61
N LYS A 62 -8.51 -17.80 -5.10
CA LYS A 62 -9.46 -16.67 -5.07
C LYS A 62 -8.97 -15.52 -4.20
N VAL A 63 -8.49 -15.83 -2.99
CA VAL A 63 -7.90 -14.84 -2.07
C VAL A 63 -6.74 -14.10 -2.76
N LEU A 64 -5.83 -14.84 -3.39
CA LEU A 64 -4.67 -14.27 -4.07
C LEU A 64 -5.06 -13.39 -5.27
N VAL A 65 -6.09 -13.75 -6.03
CA VAL A 65 -6.62 -12.92 -7.12
C VAL A 65 -7.12 -11.57 -6.59
N ILE A 66 -7.87 -11.58 -5.49
CA ILE A 66 -8.40 -10.35 -4.87
C ILE A 66 -7.26 -9.49 -4.33
N GLU A 67 -6.31 -10.08 -3.61
CA GLU A 67 -5.14 -9.35 -3.10
C GLU A 67 -4.31 -8.73 -4.23
N ASN A 68 -4.12 -9.46 -5.33
CA ASN A 68 -3.42 -8.96 -6.50
C ASN A 68 -4.11 -7.71 -7.03
N GLU A 69 -5.43 -7.76 -7.21
CA GLU A 69 -6.19 -6.62 -7.71
C GLU A 69 -6.12 -5.42 -6.75
N MET A 70 -6.23 -5.66 -5.44
CA MET A 70 -6.07 -4.60 -4.43
C MET A 70 -4.71 -3.92 -4.52
N LYS A 71 -3.62 -4.70 -4.64
CA LYS A 71 -2.25 -4.21 -4.80
C LYS A 71 -2.10 -3.40 -6.10
N HIS A 72 -2.69 -3.88 -7.19
CA HIS A 72 -2.72 -3.17 -8.47
C HIS A 72 -3.47 -1.83 -8.38
N LEU A 73 -4.64 -1.82 -7.75
CA LEU A 73 -5.43 -0.60 -7.52
C LEU A 73 -4.64 0.41 -6.68
N GLN A 74 -4.05 -0.04 -5.58
CA GLN A 74 -3.25 0.79 -4.69
C GLN A 74 -2.03 1.38 -5.42
N LEU A 75 -1.27 0.56 -6.15
CA LEU A 75 -0.10 1.00 -6.89
C LEU A 75 -0.48 1.96 -8.02
N GLY A 76 -1.56 1.65 -8.76
CA GLY A 76 -2.08 2.49 -9.83
C GLY A 76 -2.51 3.87 -9.31
N MET A 77 -3.24 3.92 -8.20
CA MET A 77 -3.61 5.17 -7.53
C MET A 77 -2.37 5.96 -7.11
N MET A 78 -1.40 5.32 -6.45
CA MET A 78 -0.15 5.98 -6.05
C MET A 78 0.65 6.52 -7.24
N LEU A 79 0.69 5.78 -8.36
CA LEU A 79 1.37 6.22 -9.57
C LEU A 79 0.70 7.45 -10.18
N LYS A 80 -0.63 7.46 -10.29
CA LYS A 80 -1.39 8.61 -10.78
C LYS A 80 -1.19 9.85 -9.90
N ILE A 81 -1.19 9.67 -8.57
CA ILE A 81 -0.87 10.76 -7.64
C ILE A 81 0.54 11.30 -7.92
N LYS A 82 1.54 10.44 -8.13
CA LYS A 82 2.90 10.88 -8.49
C LYS A 82 2.96 11.63 -9.81
N LEU A 83 2.16 11.24 -10.80
CA LEU A 83 2.08 11.92 -12.11
C LEU A 83 1.48 13.33 -12.03
N ILE A 84 0.66 13.61 -11.01
CA ILE A 84 0.13 14.97 -10.75
C ILE A 84 1.23 15.91 -10.20
N LEU A 85 2.27 15.35 -9.56
CA LEU A 85 3.36 16.10 -8.96
C LEU A 85 4.42 16.48 -10.01
N SER A 86 4.95 17.70 -9.91
CA SER A 86 6.07 18.13 -10.75
C SER A 86 7.36 17.37 -10.41
N PRO A 87 8.35 17.32 -11.33
CA PRO A 87 9.64 16.69 -11.06
C PRO A 87 10.33 17.22 -9.80
N ASP A 88 10.23 18.53 -9.55
CA ASP A 88 10.81 19.20 -8.38
C ASP A 88 10.10 18.77 -7.09
N GLN A 89 8.77 18.72 -7.10
CA GLN A 89 7.97 18.25 -5.97
C GLN A 89 8.27 16.77 -5.64
N GLN A 90 8.47 15.94 -6.66
CA GLN A 90 8.86 14.54 -6.47
C GLN A 90 10.27 14.41 -5.85
N SER A 91 11.21 15.26 -6.27
CA SER A 91 12.56 15.31 -5.68
C SER A 91 12.52 15.73 -4.21
N SER A 92 11.76 16.78 -3.89
CA SER A 92 11.55 17.23 -2.50
C SER A 92 10.90 16.14 -1.64
N LEU A 93 9.90 15.40 -2.15
CA LEU A 93 9.33 14.25 -1.43
C LEU A 93 10.35 13.14 -1.17
N ARG A 94 11.22 12.84 -2.14
CA ARG A 94 12.27 11.82 -1.98
C ARG A 94 13.24 12.19 -0.87
N GLU A 95 13.66 13.44 -0.80
CA GLU A 95 14.57 13.93 0.26
C GLU A 95 13.93 13.93 1.64
N LEU A 96 12.67 14.37 1.75
CA LEU A 96 11.91 14.29 3.01
C LEU A 96 11.77 12.85 3.51
N ARG A 97 11.59 11.87 2.60
CA ARG A 97 11.52 10.45 2.98
C ARG A 97 12.84 9.91 3.51
N LYS A 98 13.98 10.31 2.92
CA LYS A 98 15.32 9.94 3.39
C LYS A 98 15.62 10.54 4.77
N GLN A 99 15.24 11.79 5.00
CA GLN A 99 15.42 12.46 6.30
C GLN A 99 14.58 11.79 7.41
N GLY A 100 13.35 11.40 7.11
CA GLY A 100 12.50 10.64 8.04
C GLY A 100 13.06 9.27 8.42
N GLN A 101 13.69 8.56 7.46
CA GLN A 101 14.35 7.27 7.73
C GLN A 101 15.60 7.42 8.59
N ARG A 102 16.41 8.47 8.38
CA ARG A 102 17.60 8.75 9.20
C ARG A 102 17.28 9.04 10.66
N LYS A 103 16.13 9.64 10.94
CA LYS A 103 15.71 9.99 12.32
C LYS A 103 15.19 8.78 13.13
N GLY A 104 14.86 7.67 12.47
CA GLY A 104 14.37 6.44 13.10
C GLY A 104 15.41 5.32 13.23
N MET A 105 16.63 5.52 12.71
CA MET A 105 17.71 4.55 12.83
C MET A 105 18.46 4.80 14.14
N PRO A 106 18.64 3.80 15.04
CA PRO A 106 19.57 3.94 16.14
C PRO A 106 20.99 4.22 15.58
N PRO A 107 21.81 5.02 16.26
CA PRO A 107 23.17 5.28 15.82
C PRO A 107 23.92 3.95 15.61
N PRO A 108 24.74 3.83 14.55
CA PRO A 108 25.52 2.62 14.34
C PRO A 108 26.36 2.33 15.59
N PRO A 109 26.47 1.06 16.02
CA PRO A 109 27.28 0.71 17.18
C PRO A 109 28.71 1.23 16.98
N PRO A 110 29.36 1.73 18.05
CA PRO A 110 30.73 2.21 17.97
C PRO A 110 31.59 1.11 17.35
N ARG A 111 32.35 1.48 16.32
CA ARG A 111 33.28 0.58 15.64
C ARG A 111 34.25 0.08 16.71
N PRO A 112 34.46 -1.25 16.87
CA PRO A 112 35.43 -1.73 17.85
C PRO A 112 36.76 -1.05 17.54
N GLU A 113 37.25 -0.27 18.50
CA GLU A 113 38.60 0.27 18.44
C GLU A 113 39.54 -0.93 18.36
N ASP A 114 40.35 -0.97 17.31
CA ASP A 114 41.41 -1.97 17.16
C ASP A 114 42.33 -1.87 18.39
N GLN A 115 42.14 -2.78 19.36
CA GLN A 115 43.09 -3.08 20.44
C GLN A 115 44.07 -4.15 19.97
#